data_AF-A0A3C0AX11-F1
#
_entry.id   AF-A0A3C0AX11-F1
#
_cell.length_a   1.000
_cell.length_b   1.000
_cell.length_c   1.000
_cell.angle_alpha   90.00
_cell.angle_beta   90.00
_cell.angle_gamma   90.00
#
_symmetry.space_group_name_H-M   'P 1'
#
loop_
_entity.id
_entity.type
_entity.pdbx_description
1 polymer ?
#
loop_
_entity_poly.entity_id
_entity_poly.type
_entity_poly.pdbx_seq_one_letter_code
_entity_poly.pdbx_strand_id
1 'polypeptide(L)'
;MVWNSEVFKAEAEKYWVIYKADFPKKKANQLPTELAENNNKLAEKYNKNGSFPLVILLDKTGKTIGMTGFKNISATDYIELIHSLEKK
;
A
#
# COMPACT_ATOMS: atom_id res chain seq x y z
N MET A 1 2.67 8.27 12.47
CA MET A 1 2.67 7.36 11.30
C MET A 1 2.34 8.19 10.07
N VAL A 2 3.15 8.12 9.01
CA VAL A 2 2.95 8.91 7.78
C VAL A 2 1.53 8.79 7.21
N TRP A 3 0.95 7.59 7.18
CA TRP A 3 -0.40 7.35 6.66
C TRP A 3 -1.55 7.89 7.52
N ASN A 4 -1.29 8.21 8.79
CA ASN A 4 -2.31 8.78 9.68
C ASN A 4 -2.22 10.31 9.77
N SER A 5 -1.21 10.92 9.16
CA SER A 5 -1.05 12.38 9.14
C SER A 5 -2.14 13.04 8.31
N GLU A 6 -2.56 14.25 8.69
CA GLU A 6 -3.56 15.02 7.96
C GLU A 6 -3.09 15.35 6.54
N VAL A 7 -1.80 15.70 6.39
CA VAL A 7 -1.19 16.01 5.09
C VAL A 7 -1.30 14.82 4.13
N PHE A 8 -0.97 13.61 4.60
CA PHE A 8 -1.07 12.41 3.77
C PHE A 8 -2.52 12.08 3.42
N LYS A 9 -3.45 12.21 4.36
CA LYS A 9 -4.88 11.95 4.12
C LYS A 9 -5.46 12.91 3.08
N ALA A 10 -5.18 14.21 3.24
CA ALA A 10 -5.66 15.24 2.33
C ALA A 10 -5.14 15.05 0.90
N GLU A 11 -3.88 14.58 0.75
CA GLU A 11 -3.32 14.28 -0.55
C GLU A 11 -3.92 13.00 -1.16
N ALA A 12 -4.03 11.95 -0.34
CA ALA A 12 -4.62 10.69 -0.77
C ALA A 12 -6.05 10.87 -1.27
N GLU A 13 -6.89 11.61 -0.55
CA GLU A 13 -8.27 11.88 -0.97
C GLU A 13 -8.39 12.57 -2.34
N LYS A 14 -7.35 13.29 -2.77
CA LYS A 14 -7.32 13.99 -4.06
C LYS A 14 -6.78 13.13 -5.19
N TYR A 15 -5.74 12.36 -4.95
CA TYR A 15 -4.95 11.72 -6.02
C TYR A 15 -4.99 10.19 -6.00
N TRP A 16 -5.26 9.55 -4.86
CA TRP A 16 -5.04 8.12 -4.70
C TRP A 16 -6.23 7.37 -4.09
N VAL A 17 -6.47 6.17 -4.61
CA VAL A 17 -7.33 5.20 -3.94
C VAL A 17 -6.45 4.27 -3.13
N ILE A 18 -6.50 4.41 -1.80
CA ILE A 18 -5.70 3.59 -0.89
C ILE A 18 -6.43 2.31 -0.54
N TYR A 19 -5.76 1.17 -0.71
CA TYR A 19 -6.20 -0.12 -0.21
C TYR A 19 -5.18 -0.70 0.77
N LYS A 20 -5.64 -1.06 1.97
CA LYS A 20 -4.81 -1.68 3.00
C LYS A 20 -5.04 -3.19 3.02
N ALA A 21 -4.09 -3.95 2.47
CA ALA A 21 -4.07 -5.40 2.57
C ALA A 21 -3.32 -5.81 3.86
N ASP A 22 -4.06 -6.22 4.89
CA ASP A 22 -3.49 -6.74 6.14
C ASP A 22 -3.31 -8.27 6.07
N PHE A 23 -2.20 -8.76 6.66
CA PHE A 23 -1.83 -10.19 6.74
C PHE A 23 -1.59 -10.61 8.19
N PRO A 24 -2.65 -10.66 9.02
CA PRO A 24 -2.53 -10.95 10.44
C PRO A 24 -2.09 -12.40 10.69
N LYS A 25 -0.94 -12.57 11.35
CA LYS A 25 -0.43 -13.90 11.75
C LYS A 25 -1.15 -14.50 12.97
N LYS A 26 -1.78 -13.67 13.81
CA LYS A 26 -2.48 -14.12 15.02
C LYS A 26 -3.94 -14.47 14.71
N LYS A 27 -4.41 -15.63 15.17
CA LYS A 27 -5.81 -16.06 15.01
C LYS A 27 -6.83 -15.06 15.55
N ALA A 28 -6.49 -14.36 16.64
CA ALA A 28 -7.36 -13.34 17.24
C ALA A 28 -7.68 -12.15 16.33
N ASN A 29 -6.86 -11.89 15.30
CA ASN A 29 -7.07 -10.80 14.35
C ASN A 29 -7.32 -11.34 12.94
N GLN A 30 -7.78 -12.60 12.80
CA GLN A 30 -8.05 -13.17 11.49
C GLN A 30 -9.10 -12.36 10.75
N LEU A 31 -8.80 -12.07 9.49
CA LEU A 31 -9.75 -11.48 8.57
C LEU A 31 -10.79 -12.53 8.18
N PRO A 32 -12.02 -12.12 7.79
CA PRO A 32 -12.98 -13.00 7.16
C PRO A 32 -12.34 -13.76 5.98
N THR A 33 -12.74 -15.01 5.77
CA THR A 33 -12.13 -15.90 4.76
C THR A 33 -12.04 -15.26 3.37
N GLU A 34 -13.13 -14.64 2.91
CA GLU A 34 -13.16 -13.97 1.60
C GLU A 34 -12.15 -12.81 1.49
N LEU A 35 -12.01 -12.02 2.56
CA LEU A 35 -11.07 -10.90 2.60
C LEU A 35 -9.63 -11.40 2.67
N ALA A 36 -9.38 -12.45 3.45
CA ALA A 36 -8.07 -13.09 3.52
C ALA A 36 -7.65 -13.69 2.17
N GLU A 37 -8.57 -14.37 1.47
CA GLU A 37 -8.33 -14.91 0.14
C GLU A 37 -8.04 -13.80 -0.88
N ASN A 38 -8.80 -12.71 -0.86
CA ASN A 38 -8.54 -11.56 -1.74
C ASN A 38 -7.17 -10.91 -1.46
N ASN A 39 -6.81 -10.72 -0.19
CA ASN A 39 -5.49 -10.19 0.17
C ASN A 39 -4.36 -11.15 -0.26
N ASN A 40 -4.55 -12.46 -0.10
CA ASN A 40 -3.59 -13.46 -0.56
C ASN A 40 -3.41 -13.43 -2.08
N LYS A 41 -4.49 -13.32 -2.86
CA LYS A 41 -4.42 -13.15 -4.33
C LYS A 41 -3.62 -11.89 -4.72
N LEU A 42 -3.81 -10.79 -3.99
CA LEU A 42 -3.03 -9.57 -4.20
C LEU A 42 -1.54 -9.79 -3.89
N ALA A 43 -1.22 -10.46 -2.78
CA ALA A 43 0.16 -10.78 -2.42
C ALA A 43 0.81 -11.73 -3.43
N GLU A 44 0.11 -12.76 -3.92
CA GLU A 44 0.62 -13.66 -4.96
C GLU A 44 0.85 -12.93 -6.29
N LYS A 45 -0.01 -11.97 -6.63
CA LYS A 45 0.13 -11.20 -7.87
C LYS A 45 1.25 -10.18 -7.80
N TYR A 46 1.37 -9.44 -6.70
CA TYR A 46 2.22 -8.25 -6.62
C TYR A 46 3.38 -8.34 -5.61
N ASN A 47 3.33 -9.27 -4.64
CA ASN A 47 4.32 -9.45 -3.58
C ASN A 47 4.82 -10.90 -3.46
N LYS A 48 5.24 -11.51 -4.58
CA LYS A 48 5.73 -12.89 -4.62
C LYS A 48 6.92 -13.17 -3.68
N ASN A 49 7.70 -12.13 -3.38
CA ASN A 49 8.87 -12.24 -2.51
C ASN A 49 8.52 -12.15 -1.02
N GLY A 50 7.27 -11.85 -0.67
CA GLY A 50 6.85 -11.72 0.73
C GLY A 50 7.54 -10.55 1.46
N SER A 51 7.79 -9.45 0.75
CA SER A 51 8.41 -8.26 1.33
C SER A 51 7.38 -7.50 2.16
N PHE A 52 7.69 -7.24 3.43
CA PHE A 52 6.84 -6.44 4.32
C PHE A 52 7.69 -5.48 5.16
N PRO A 53 7.27 -4.21 5.31
CA PRO A 53 6.13 -3.54 4.65
C PRO A 53 6.43 -3.18 3.17
N LEU A 54 5.45 -3.41 2.29
CA LEU A 54 5.52 -3.11 0.86
C LEU A 54 4.35 -2.22 0.44
N VAL A 55 4.66 -1.18 -0.31
CA VAL A 55 3.70 -0.25 -0.92
C VAL A 55 3.87 -0.33 -2.42
N ILE A 56 2.74 -0.48 -3.10
CA ILE A 56 2.69 -0.72 -4.54
C ILE A 56 1.75 0.32 -5.12
N LEU A 57 2.25 1.05 -6.11
CA LEU A 57 1.45 1.97 -6.88
C LEU A 57 0.96 1.26 -8.14
N LEU A 58 -0.37 1.21 -8.30
CA LEU A 58 -1.04 0.58 -9.42
C LEU A 58 -1.70 1.64 -10.29
N ASP A 59 -1.75 1.41 -11.60
CA ASP A 59 -2.59 2.20 -12.50
C ASP A 59 -4.06 1.75 -12.42
N LYS A 60 -4.94 2.50 -13.10
CA LYS A 60 -6.38 2.17 -13.19
C LYS A 60 -6.70 0.81 -13.81
N THR A 61 -5.74 0.17 -14.48
CA THR A 61 -5.87 -1.17 -15.08
C THR A 61 -5.33 -2.28 -14.16
N GLY A 62 -4.73 -1.91 -13.02
CA GLY A 62 -4.09 -2.82 -12.09
C GLY A 62 -2.66 -3.22 -12.48
N LYS A 63 -2.00 -2.46 -13.36
CA LYS A 63 -0.58 -2.64 -13.68
C LYS A 63 0.27 -1.92 -12.64
N THR A 64 1.36 -2.56 -12.20
CA THR A 64 2.33 -1.94 -11.30
C THR A 64 3.09 -0.80 -12.00
N ILE A 65 2.91 0.42 -11.49
CA ILE A 65 3.67 1.61 -11.89
C ILE A 65 4.99 1.63 -11.12
N GLY A 66 4.92 1.39 -9.80
CA GLY A 66 6.10 1.40 -8.94
C GLY A 66 5.88 0.67 -7.63
N MET A 67 6.99 0.36 -6.96
CA MET A 67 7.00 -0.33 -5.68
C MET A 67 7.98 0.37 -4.75
N THR A 68 7.62 0.52 -3.48
CA THR A 68 8.47 1.09 -2.45
C THR A 68 8.21 0.44 -1.10
N GLY A 69 9.11 0.61 -0.15
CA GLY A 69 8.91 0.16 1.23
C GLY A 69 8.31 1.25 2.11
N PHE A 70 8.05 0.89 3.36
CA PHE A 70 7.92 1.90 4.40
C PHE A 70 9.27 2.61 4.58
N LYS A 71 9.24 3.94 4.68
CA LYS A 71 10.40 4.75 5.06
C LYS A 71 10.03 5.61 6.26
N ASN A 72 10.95 5.70 7.21
CA ASN A 72 10.79 6.56 8.39
C ASN A 72 11.18 8.02 8.05
N ILE A 73 10.36 8.66 7.22
CA ILE A 73 10.51 10.04 6.74
C ILE A 73 9.24 10.84 7.04
N SER A 74 9.24 12.15 6.78
CA SER A 74 8.05 12.97 6.99
C SER A 74 6.91 12.56 6.05
N ALA A 75 5.67 12.93 6.39
CA ALA A 75 4.51 12.65 5.55
C ALA A 75 4.64 13.30 4.16
N THR A 76 5.15 14.52 4.13
CA THR A 76 5.41 15.27 2.90
C THR A 76 6.46 14.58 2.03
N ASP A 77 7.60 14.18 2.62
CA ASP A 77 8.64 13.46 1.86
C ASP A 77 8.13 12.11 1.35
N TYR A 78 7.25 11.45 2.11
CA TYR A 78 6.65 10.19 1.69
C TYR A 78 5.68 10.38 0.53
N ILE A 79 4.88 11.46 0.53
CA ILE A 79 4.01 11.85 -0.59
C ILE A 79 4.83 12.08 -1.85
N GLU A 80 5.90 12.88 -1.75
CA GLU A 80 6.81 13.13 -2.87
C GLU A 80 7.46 11.85 -3.40
N LEU A 81 7.84 10.94 -2.50
CA LEU A 81 8.35 9.62 -2.88
C LEU A 81 7.30 8.83 -3.69
N ILE A 82 6.03 8.82 -3.29
CA ILE A 82 4.98 8.13 -4.06
C ILE A 82 4.78 8.80 -5.43
N HIS A 83 4.69 10.13 -5.50
CA HIS A 83 4.59 10.84 -6.78
C HIS A 83 5.82 10.63 -7.68
N SER A 84 7.01 10.42 -7.12
CA SER A 84 8.20 10.10 -7.90
C SER A 84 8.08 8.76 -8.65
N LEU A 85 7.22 7.85 -8.15
CA LEU A 85 6.92 6.59 -8.83
C LEU A 85 5.98 6.78 -10.03
N GLU A 86 5.09 7.78 -9.99
CA GLU A 86 4.15 8.09 -11.09
C GLU A 86 4.83 8.65 -12.33
N LYS A 87 6.00 9.29 -12.15
CA LYS A 87 6.72 10.01 -13.21
C LYS A 87 7.68 9.13 -14.03
N LYS A 88 7.71 7.83 -13.78
CA LYS A 88 8.53 6.85 -14.51
C LYS A 88 7.73 6.14 -15.59
#